data_AF-A0A5C3NAL8-F1
#
_entry.id   AF-A0A5C3NAL8-F1
#
_cell.length_a   1.000
_cell.length_b   1.000
_cell.length_c   1.000
_cell.angle_alpha   90.00
_cell.angle_beta   90.00
_cell.angle_gamma   90.00
#
_symmetry.space_group_name_H-M   'P 1'
#
loop_
_entity.id
_entity.type
_entity.pdbx_description
1 polymer ?
#
loop_
_entity_poly.entity_id
_entity_poly.type
_entity_poly.pdbx_seq_one_letter_code
_entity_poly.pdbx_strand_id
1 'polypeptide(L)'
;MMDPSSLYPDSFHPVQTSRRRDFKGDARHYTRTQRPVKYYFIDFGLTRRYKPEDMPPMEEIVMGADKSVPEHQPAALEQNTTKKCNPFPTDIYYLGNVMRTQLMEPSVGFEFLEPLVSDMVHEDPGKRPTMEEVLKRWEEIRKTLPMRKLRSRLVPRDEGRIDRFFRSLGHWFRRVGYIVRRTPAVPMPA
;
A
#
# COMPACT_ATOMS: atom_id res chain seq x y z
N MET A 1 8.78 -1.62 -5.15
CA MET A 1 9.65 -2.83 -5.08
C MET A 1 9.99 -3.13 -3.63
N MET A 2 10.41 -4.36 -3.28
CA MET A 2 10.93 -4.69 -1.95
C MET A 2 12.30 -5.37 -2.05
N ASP A 3 13.17 -5.18 -1.05
CA ASP A 3 14.40 -5.98 -0.90
C ASP A 3 14.06 -7.34 -0.28
N PRO A 4 14.27 -8.45 -1.00
CA PRO A 4 13.88 -9.77 -0.52
C PRO A 4 14.97 -10.50 0.27
N SER A 5 16.17 -9.94 0.43
CA SER A 5 17.35 -10.63 0.96
C SER A 5 17.11 -11.26 2.34
N SER A 6 16.38 -10.56 3.22
CA SER A 6 16.01 -11.08 4.55
C SER A 6 14.85 -12.07 4.53
N LEU A 7 13.97 -11.95 3.53
CA LEU A 7 12.75 -12.74 3.38
C LEU A 7 13.00 -14.10 2.74
N TYR A 8 13.95 -14.15 1.80
CA TYR A 8 14.36 -15.33 1.03
C TYR A 8 15.89 -15.52 1.12
N PRO A 9 16.38 -16.23 2.15
CA PRO A 9 17.83 -16.41 2.36
C PRO A 9 18.54 -17.06 1.18
N ASP A 10 17.85 -18.00 0.53
CA ASP A 10 18.39 -18.77 -0.61
C ASP A 10 17.92 -18.20 -1.96
N SER A 11 17.34 -16.98 -1.94
CA SER A 11 16.60 -16.38 -3.06
C SER A 11 15.40 -17.23 -3.52
N PHE A 12 14.69 -16.74 -4.52
CA PHE A 12 13.60 -17.41 -5.21
C PHE A 12 13.79 -17.32 -6.73
N HIS A 13 12.97 -18.06 -7.48
CA HIS A 13 12.91 -17.98 -8.93
C HIS A 13 12.25 -16.67 -9.39
N PRO A 14 12.82 -15.92 -10.36
CA PRO A 14 12.36 -14.57 -10.72
C PRO A 14 10.90 -14.47 -11.17
N VAL A 15 10.38 -15.51 -11.83
CA VAL A 15 8.96 -15.59 -12.26
C VAL A 15 8.06 -16.26 -11.20
N GLN A 16 8.39 -17.47 -10.74
CA GLN A 16 7.65 -18.17 -9.69
C GLN A 16 8.29 -17.98 -8.30
N THR A 17 7.92 -16.93 -7.60
CA THR A 17 8.54 -16.52 -6.32
C THR A 17 8.34 -17.51 -5.17
N SER A 18 7.47 -18.50 -5.33
CA SER A 18 7.30 -19.63 -4.39
C SER A 18 8.29 -20.77 -4.63
N ARG A 19 9.06 -20.76 -5.71
CA ARG A 19 9.98 -21.85 -6.11
C ARG A 19 11.45 -21.44 -6.00
N ARG A 20 12.30 -22.44 -5.79
CA ARG A 20 13.76 -22.29 -5.90
C ARG A 20 14.14 -21.95 -7.34
N ARG A 21 15.28 -21.27 -7.54
CA ARG A 21 15.79 -20.88 -8.86
C ARG A 21 15.94 -22.04 -9.85
N ASP A 22 16.21 -23.24 -9.34
CA ASP A 22 16.38 -24.46 -10.12
C ASP A 22 15.07 -25.26 -10.32
N PHE A 23 13.93 -24.74 -9.86
CA PHE A 23 12.61 -25.39 -9.86
C PHE A 23 12.53 -26.75 -9.13
N LYS A 24 13.56 -27.15 -8.38
CA LYS A 24 13.57 -28.46 -7.70
C LYS A 24 12.73 -28.52 -6.42
N GLY A 25 12.05 -27.43 -6.07
CA GLY A 25 11.18 -27.37 -4.90
C GLY A 25 10.82 -25.95 -4.52
N ASP A 26 10.24 -25.82 -3.32
CA ASP A 26 9.75 -24.54 -2.81
C ASP A 26 10.89 -23.69 -2.26
N ALA A 27 10.79 -22.38 -2.49
CA ALA A 27 11.73 -21.42 -1.92
C ALA A 27 11.51 -21.30 -0.41
N ARG A 28 12.59 -21.49 0.34
CA ARG A 28 12.60 -21.20 1.77
C ARG A 28 12.37 -19.71 1.97
N HIS A 29 11.33 -19.38 2.74
CA HIS A 29 10.99 -17.99 3.03
C HIS A 29 10.50 -17.81 4.46
N TYR A 30 10.56 -16.57 4.93
CA TYR A 30 10.00 -16.13 6.20
C TYR A 30 8.75 -15.28 5.98
N THR A 31 8.03 -14.97 7.05
CA THR A 31 7.00 -13.93 7.01
C THR A 31 7.64 -12.55 7.19
N ARG A 32 6.98 -11.51 6.68
CA ARG A 32 7.39 -10.10 6.89
C ARG A 32 7.38 -9.70 8.37
N THR A 33 6.61 -10.39 9.22
CA THR A 33 6.67 -10.20 10.67
C THR A 33 7.96 -10.75 11.28
N GLN A 34 8.49 -11.87 10.77
CA GLN A 34 9.74 -12.45 11.26
C GLN A 34 10.97 -11.75 10.70
N ARG A 35 10.89 -11.31 9.44
CA ARG A 35 11.96 -10.67 8.67
C ARG A 35 11.37 -9.45 7.96
N PRO A 36 11.31 -8.28 8.63
CA PRO A 36 10.83 -7.07 7.99
C PRO A 36 11.71 -6.73 6.78
N VAL A 37 11.08 -6.20 5.74
CA VAL A 37 11.72 -5.86 4.46
C VAL A 37 11.62 -4.36 4.20
N LYS A 38 12.60 -3.82 3.49
CA LYS A 38 12.57 -2.44 3.00
C LYS A 38 11.78 -2.38 1.70
N TYR A 39 10.87 -1.42 1.61
CA TYR A 39 10.12 -1.11 0.41
C TYR A 39 10.68 0.17 -0.22
N TYR A 40 10.72 0.18 -1.54
CA TYR A 40 11.22 1.29 -2.34
C TYR A 40 10.15 1.70 -3.36
N PHE A 41 9.93 3.01 -3.48
CA PHE A 41 9.33 3.57 -4.68
C PHE A 41 10.29 3.33 -5.85
N ILE A 42 9.72 2.94 -6.97
CA ILE A 42 10.45 2.63 -8.20
C ILE A 42 9.73 3.29 -9.35
N ASP A 43 10.34 3.20 -10.53
CA ASP A 43 9.76 3.69 -11.78
C ASP A 43 9.47 5.19 -11.74
N PHE A 44 10.55 5.97 -11.69
CA PHE A 44 10.50 7.43 -11.63
C PHE A 44 10.36 8.07 -13.03
N GLY A 45 9.89 7.31 -14.04
CA GLY A 45 9.81 7.80 -15.43
C GLY A 45 8.91 9.02 -15.61
N LEU A 46 7.91 9.18 -14.74
CA LEU A 46 6.98 10.33 -14.73
C LEU A 46 7.26 11.33 -13.60
N THR A 47 8.29 11.11 -12.79
CA THR A 47 8.58 11.98 -11.65
C THR A 47 9.19 13.31 -12.11
N ARG A 48 8.94 14.34 -11.32
CA ARG A 48 9.53 15.68 -11.45
C ARG A 48 10.09 16.12 -10.12
N ARG A 49 11.06 17.04 -10.15
CA ARG A 49 11.65 17.63 -8.96
C ARG A 49 11.44 19.14 -9.01
N TYR A 50 10.77 19.65 -8.00
CA TYR A 50 10.45 21.07 -7.86
C TYR A 50 11.33 21.73 -6.81
N LYS A 51 11.58 23.02 -6.99
CA LYS A 51 12.13 23.91 -5.99
C LYS A 51 11.00 24.73 -5.34
N PRO A 52 11.24 25.37 -4.19
CA PRO A 52 10.23 26.24 -3.57
C PRO A 52 9.71 27.35 -4.49
N GLU A 53 10.53 27.83 -5.43
CA GLU A 53 10.15 28.87 -6.39
C GLU A 53 9.17 28.38 -7.48
N ASP A 54 9.06 27.06 -7.67
CA ASP A 54 8.19 26.44 -8.67
C ASP A 54 6.75 26.22 -8.15
N MET A 55 6.45 26.68 -6.92
CA MET A 55 5.19 26.39 -6.24
C MET A 55 4.07 27.41 -6.53
N PRO A 56 2.81 26.96 -6.79
CA PRO A 56 2.42 25.58 -7.03
C PRO A 56 2.77 25.13 -8.46
N PRO A 57 3.31 23.91 -8.64
CA PRO A 57 3.63 23.42 -9.97
C PRO A 57 2.37 23.17 -10.79
N MET A 58 2.44 23.46 -12.09
CA MET A 58 1.40 23.15 -13.07
C MET A 58 2.02 22.39 -14.23
N GLU A 59 1.83 21.09 -14.23
CA GLU A 59 2.41 20.17 -15.20
C GLU A 59 1.37 19.70 -16.22
N GLU A 60 1.84 19.34 -17.40
CA GLU A 60 1.01 18.66 -18.38
C GLU A 60 0.57 17.29 -17.84
N ILE A 61 -0.70 16.98 -18.05
CA ILE A 61 -1.28 15.72 -17.57
C ILE A 61 -0.74 14.57 -18.42
N VAL A 62 0.02 13.67 -17.78
CA VAL A 62 0.47 12.41 -18.37
C VAL A 62 -0.28 11.25 -17.75
N MET A 63 -0.98 10.47 -18.57
CA MET A 63 -1.77 9.35 -18.10
C MET A 63 -0.89 8.16 -17.72
N GLY A 64 -0.84 7.87 -16.42
CA GLY A 64 -0.17 6.68 -15.88
C GLY A 64 -1.00 5.39 -15.99
N ALA A 65 -0.61 4.39 -15.20
CA ALA A 65 -1.30 3.10 -15.14
C ALA A 65 -2.72 3.21 -14.56
N ASP A 66 -2.89 4.03 -13.52
CA ASP A 66 -4.20 4.34 -12.96
C ASP A 66 -4.85 5.50 -13.75
N LYS A 67 -5.96 5.15 -14.41
CA LYS A 67 -6.73 6.04 -15.29
C LYS A 67 -7.98 6.59 -14.62
N SER A 68 -8.17 6.36 -13.31
CA SER A 68 -9.38 6.75 -12.59
C SER A 68 -9.32 8.16 -11.98
N VAL A 69 -8.20 8.86 -12.12
CA VAL A 69 -8.02 10.22 -11.58
C VAL A 69 -9.11 11.16 -12.14
N PRO A 70 -9.93 11.80 -11.28
CA PRO A 70 -11.05 12.65 -11.69
C PRO A 70 -10.64 13.79 -12.62
N GLU A 71 -9.60 14.54 -12.26
CA GLU A 71 -9.11 15.70 -13.01
C GLU A 71 -8.45 15.35 -14.35
N HIS A 72 -8.15 14.06 -14.58
CA HIS A 72 -7.62 13.57 -15.84
C HIS A 72 -8.70 12.99 -16.76
N GLN A 73 -9.96 12.93 -16.32
CA GLN A 73 -11.04 12.40 -17.15
C GLN A 73 -11.36 13.34 -18.32
N PRO A 74 -11.80 12.82 -19.48
CA PRO A 74 -12.13 13.64 -20.65
C PRO A 74 -13.05 14.83 -20.32
N ALA A 75 -14.10 14.60 -19.52
CA ALA A 75 -15.04 15.64 -19.10
C ALA A 75 -14.38 16.77 -18.28
N ALA A 76 -13.40 16.44 -17.42
CA ALA A 76 -12.65 17.43 -16.65
C ALA A 76 -11.63 18.17 -17.54
N LEU A 77 -11.00 17.47 -18.49
CA LEU A 77 -10.05 18.04 -19.44
C LEU A 77 -10.72 18.99 -20.44
N GLU A 78 -11.97 18.75 -20.83
CA GLU A 78 -12.76 19.67 -21.66
C GLU A 78 -12.99 21.01 -20.95
N GLN A 79 -13.14 20.99 -19.62
CA GLN A 79 -13.29 22.19 -18.80
C GLN A 79 -11.94 22.86 -18.50
N ASN A 80 -10.85 22.10 -18.51
CA ASN A 80 -9.49 22.60 -18.29
C ASN A 80 -8.77 22.93 -19.61
N THR A 81 -8.91 24.17 -20.08
CA THR A 81 -8.30 24.67 -21.33
C THR A 81 -6.79 24.53 -21.37
N THR A 82 -6.11 24.60 -20.22
CA THR A 82 -4.65 24.49 -20.15
C THR A 82 -4.16 23.05 -20.22
N LYS A 83 -5.02 22.08 -19.90
CA LYS A 83 -4.69 20.65 -19.73
C LYS A 83 -3.51 20.40 -18.78
N LYS A 84 -3.32 21.32 -17.83
CA LYS A 84 -2.30 21.23 -16.79
C LYS A 84 -2.95 21.06 -15.42
N CYS A 85 -2.29 20.35 -14.52
CA CYS A 85 -2.71 20.23 -13.13
C CYS A 85 -1.53 20.29 -12.17
N ASN A 86 -1.83 20.57 -10.90
CA ASN A 86 -0.89 20.36 -9.83
C ASN A 86 -0.81 18.86 -9.56
N PRO A 87 0.37 18.22 -9.67
CA PRO A 87 0.51 16.79 -9.47
C PRO A 87 0.41 16.34 -8.01
N PHE A 88 0.58 17.22 -7.01
CA PHE A 88 0.59 16.77 -5.61
C PHE A 88 -0.75 16.19 -5.14
N PRO A 89 -1.91 16.84 -5.36
CA PRO A 89 -3.21 16.22 -5.06
C PRO A 89 -3.47 14.96 -5.88
N THR A 90 -2.89 14.87 -7.08
CA THR A 90 -3.00 13.68 -7.93
C THR A 90 -2.23 12.50 -7.34
N ASP A 91 -1.01 12.72 -6.81
CA ASP A 91 -0.23 11.68 -6.11
C ASP A 91 -0.95 11.19 -4.84
N ILE A 92 -1.62 12.10 -4.12
CA ILE A 92 -2.46 11.76 -2.96
C ILE A 92 -3.62 10.85 -3.39
N TYR A 93 -4.30 11.19 -4.49
CA TYR A 93 -5.35 10.35 -5.05
C TYR A 93 -4.81 8.97 -5.44
N TYR A 94 -3.68 8.89 -6.14
CA TYR A 94 -3.09 7.61 -6.54
C TYR A 94 -2.78 6.72 -5.33
N LEU A 95 -2.14 7.29 -4.30
CA LEU A 95 -1.84 6.55 -3.09
C LEU A 95 -3.12 6.07 -2.39
N GLY A 96 -4.11 6.96 -2.25
CA GLY A 96 -5.41 6.64 -1.65
C GLY A 96 -6.15 5.57 -2.44
N ASN A 97 -6.12 5.64 -3.77
CA ASN A 97 -6.81 4.71 -4.65
C ASN A 97 -6.15 3.32 -4.65
N VAL A 98 -4.82 3.25 -4.55
CA VAL A 98 -4.12 1.98 -4.31
C VAL A 98 -4.54 1.38 -2.97
N MET A 99 -4.64 2.17 -1.90
CA MET A 99 -5.14 1.66 -0.61
C MET A 99 -6.60 1.17 -0.71
N ARG A 100 -7.47 1.96 -1.37
CA ARG A 100 -8.87 1.61 -1.60
C ARG A 100 -9.00 0.28 -2.35
N THR A 101 -8.41 0.19 -3.54
CA THR A 101 -8.63 -0.94 -4.46
C THR A 101 -7.82 -2.18 -4.13
N GLN A 102 -6.60 -2.03 -3.59
CA GLN A 102 -5.73 -3.19 -3.32
C GLN A 102 -5.85 -3.72 -1.89
N LEU A 103 -6.31 -2.90 -0.94
CA LEU A 103 -6.41 -3.30 0.47
C LEU A 103 -7.87 -3.35 0.96
N MET A 104 -8.62 -2.26 0.82
CA MET A 104 -9.92 -2.09 1.48
C MET A 104 -11.08 -2.79 0.76
N GLU A 105 -11.15 -2.69 -0.56
CA GLU A 105 -12.18 -3.36 -1.36
C GLU A 105 -12.07 -4.89 -1.29
N PRO A 106 -10.91 -5.53 -1.53
CA PRO A 106 -10.82 -6.98 -1.55
C PRO A 106 -10.84 -7.63 -0.16
N SER A 107 -10.64 -6.86 0.91
CA SER A 107 -10.46 -7.40 2.26
C SER A 107 -11.35 -6.75 3.31
N VAL A 108 -11.67 -7.49 4.37
CA VAL A 108 -12.31 -6.92 5.57
C VAL A 108 -11.27 -6.49 6.60
N GLY A 109 -11.65 -5.57 7.47
CA GLY A 109 -10.80 -5.16 8.59
C GLY A 109 -10.01 -3.88 8.36
N PHE A 110 -10.27 -3.12 7.29
CA PHE A 110 -9.63 -1.82 7.03
C PHE A 110 -10.56 -0.62 7.22
N GLU A 111 -11.68 -0.81 7.93
CA GLU A 111 -12.67 0.24 8.18
C GLU A 111 -12.05 1.45 8.90
N PHE A 112 -10.98 1.23 9.67
CA PHE A 112 -10.22 2.28 10.34
C PHE A 112 -9.46 3.22 9.39
N LEU A 113 -9.23 2.82 8.13
CA LEU A 113 -8.60 3.68 7.11
C LEU A 113 -9.62 4.46 6.30
N GLU A 114 -10.90 4.09 6.34
CA GLU A 114 -11.94 4.61 5.47
C GLU A 114 -12.06 6.14 5.49
N PRO A 115 -12.08 6.82 6.66
CA PRO A 115 -12.15 8.27 6.68
C PRO A 115 -10.95 8.95 6.01
N LEU A 116 -9.74 8.41 6.21
CA LEU A 116 -8.52 8.98 5.61
C LEU A 116 -8.52 8.74 4.09
N VAL A 117 -8.77 7.52 3.66
CA VAL A 117 -8.71 7.15 2.24
C VAL A 117 -9.80 7.84 1.44
N SER A 118 -11.02 7.99 2.01
CA SER A 118 -12.11 8.74 1.38
C SER A 118 -11.72 10.18 1.06
N ASP A 119 -11.03 10.85 1.97
CA ASP A 119 -10.56 12.22 1.76
C ASP A 119 -9.43 12.29 0.73
N MET A 120 -8.53 11.29 0.71
CA MET A 120 -7.44 11.20 -0.28
C MET A 120 -7.96 11.00 -1.71
N VAL A 121 -9.06 10.26 -1.88
CA VAL A 121 -9.65 9.96 -3.20
C VAL A 121 -10.82 10.86 -3.57
N HIS A 122 -10.96 12.01 -2.88
CA HIS A 122 -12.01 12.97 -3.16
C HIS A 122 -11.95 13.46 -4.62
N GLU A 123 -13.11 13.62 -5.27
CA GLU A 123 -13.18 14.00 -6.69
C GLU A 123 -12.49 15.34 -6.95
N ASP A 124 -12.86 16.36 -6.19
CA ASP A 124 -12.20 17.67 -6.20
C ASP A 124 -10.77 17.58 -5.61
N PRO A 125 -9.71 17.86 -6.39
CA PRO A 125 -8.32 17.83 -5.93
C PRO A 125 -8.04 18.84 -4.82
N GLY A 126 -8.76 19.98 -4.79
CA GLY A 126 -8.58 21.00 -3.76
C GLY A 126 -9.12 20.61 -2.38
N LYS A 127 -9.93 19.55 -2.30
CA LYS A 127 -10.46 19.00 -1.04
C LYS A 127 -9.65 17.83 -0.51
N ARG A 128 -8.65 17.37 -1.25
CA ARG A 128 -7.76 16.30 -0.80
C ARG A 128 -6.80 16.84 0.26
N PRO A 129 -6.47 16.06 1.30
CA PRO A 129 -5.49 16.45 2.31
C PRO A 129 -4.09 16.53 1.70
N THR A 130 -3.24 17.40 2.22
CA THR A 130 -1.80 17.40 1.91
C THR A 130 -1.11 16.11 2.35
N MET A 131 0.05 15.78 1.79
CA MET A 131 0.76 14.56 2.18
C MET A 131 1.22 14.60 3.65
N GLU A 132 1.53 15.80 4.16
CA GLU A 132 1.83 16.04 5.58
C GLU A 132 0.63 15.71 6.47
N GLU A 133 -0.57 16.14 6.07
CA GLU A 133 -1.82 15.80 6.79
C GLU A 133 -2.13 14.32 6.70
N VAL A 134 -1.92 13.68 5.54
CA VAL A 134 -2.07 12.23 5.37
C VAL A 134 -1.16 11.48 6.34
N LEU A 135 0.12 11.85 6.40
CA LEU A 135 1.10 11.22 7.29
C LEU A 135 0.69 11.40 8.77
N LYS A 136 0.33 12.63 9.16
CA LYS A 136 -0.12 12.92 10.53
C LYS A 136 -1.35 12.10 10.92
N ARG A 137 -2.39 12.09 10.08
CA ARG A 137 -3.62 11.31 10.32
C ARG A 137 -3.34 9.82 10.37
N TRP A 138 -2.47 9.31 9.51
CA TRP A 138 -2.03 7.91 9.55
C TRP A 138 -1.34 7.57 10.87
N GLU A 139 -0.44 8.43 11.36
CA GLU A 139 0.23 8.22 12.65
C GLU A 139 -0.76 8.20 13.83
N GLU A 140 -1.74 9.09 13.81
CA GLU A 140 -2.83 9.14 14.80
C GLU A 140 -3.67 7.85 14.76
N ILE A 141 -4.15 7.46 13.57
CA ILE A 141 -4.89 6.21 13.36
C ILE A 141 -4.07 5.02 13.89
N ARG A 142 -2.79 4.91 13.52
CA ARG A 142 -1.92 3.81 13.92
C ARG A 142 -1.77 3.72 15.44
N LYS A 143 -1.69 4.85 16.16
CA LYS A 143 -1.59 4.87 17.64
C LYS A 143 -2.84 4.31 18.32
N THR A 144 -4.02 4.46 17.69
CA THR A 144 -5.27 3.94 18.25
C THR A 144 -5.46 2.43 18.05
N LEU A 145 -4.68 1.79 17.17
CA LEU A 145 -4.88 0.39 16.82
C LEU A 145 -4.34 -0.53 17.94
N PRO A 146 -5.19 -1.39 18.53
CA PRO A 146 -4.73 -2.32 19.55
C PRO A 146 -3.81 -3.38 18.93
N MET A 147 -2.90 -3.92 19.74
CA MET A 147 -1.95 -4.97 19.35
C MET A 147 -2.61 -6.18 18.66
N ARG A 148 -3.84 -6.54 19.07
CA ARG A 148 -4.62 -7.61 18.42
C ARG A 148 -4.99 -7.26 16.98
N LYS A 149 -5.34 -6.00 16.70
CA LYS A 149 -5.65 -5.51 15.36
C LYS A 149 -4.39 -5.42 14.50
N LEU A 150 -3.29 -4.92 15.05
CA LEU A 150 -2.00 -4.91 14.34
C LEU A 150 -1.48 -6.32 13.99
N ARG A 151 -1.93 -7.35 14.72
CA ARG A 151 -1.62 -8.76 14.44
C ARG A 151 -2.72 -9.50 13.67
N SER A 152 -3.84 -8.84 13.32
CA SER A 152 -4.90 -9.54 12.59
C SER A 152 -4.42 -9.94 11.21
N ARG A 153 -4.88 -11.09 10.72
CA ARG A 153 -4.61 -11.50 9.34
C ARG A 153 -5.39 -10.61 8.37
N LEU A 154 -4.89 -10.53 7.14
CA LEU A 154 -5.67 -10.10 6.01
C LEU A 154 -6.74 -11.16 5.70
N VAL A 155 -8.00 -10.73 5.56
CA VAL A 155 -9.14 -11.61 5.31
C VAL A 155 -9.79 -11.16 4.00
N PRO A 156 -9.65 -11.91 2.90
CA PRO A 156 -10.37 -11.63 1.66
C PRO A 156 -11.89 -11.70 1.88
N ARG A 157 -12.66 -10.83 1.21
CA ARG A 157 -14.12 -10.81 1.32
C ARG A 157 -14.78 -12.08 0.78
N ASP A 158 -14.20 -12.64 -0.27
CA ASP A 158 -14.63 -13.86 -0.97
C ASP A 158 -14.08 -15.14 -0.32
N GLU A 159 -13.43 -15.05 0.85
CA GLU A 159 -12.81 -16.20 1.50
C GLU A 159 -13.87 -17.23 1.96
N GLY A 160 -13.84 -18.41 1.31
CA GLY A 160 -14.69 -19.54 1.62
C GLY A 160 -14.53 -20.07 3.05
N ARG A 161 -15.57 -20.73 3.57
CA ARG A 161 -15.63 -21.18 4.98
C ARG A 161 -14.48 -22.12 5.38
N ILE A 162 -14.13 -23.06 4.48
CA ILE A 162 -13.08 -24.06 4.72
C ILE A 162 -11.70 -23.37 4.77
N ASP A 163 -11.40 -22.57 3.76
CA ASP A 163 -10.16 -21.77 3.69
C ASP A 163 -10.00 -20.87 4.92
N ARG A 164 -11.09 -20.18 5.30
CA ARG A 164 -11.15 -19.35 6.49
C ARG A 164 -10.76 -20.13 7.75
N PHE A 165 -11.26 -21.35 7.92
CA PHE A 165 -10.93 -22.18 9.08
C PHE A 165 -9.43 -22.52 9.13
N PHE A 166 -8.88 -23.10 8.06
CA PHE A 166 -7.47 -23.50 8.01
C PHE A 166 -6.52 -22.31 8.12
N ARG A 167 -6.80 -21.20 7.42
CA ARG A 167 -5.99 -19.98 7.48
C ARG A 167 -6.04 -19.34 8.86
N SER A 168 -7.19 -19.38 9.54
CA SER A 168 -7.34 -18.85 10.90
C SER A 168 -6.57 -19.70 11.92
N LEU A 169 -6.63 -21.03 11.81
CA LEU A 169 -5.85 -21.93 12.66
C LEU A 169 -4.34 -21.73 12.47
N GLY A 170 -3.87 -21.70 11.22
CA GLY A 170 -2.47 -21.43 10.91
C GLY A 170 -2.00 -20.05 11.37
N HIS A 171 -2.85 -19.03 11.24
CA HIS A 171 -2.57 -17.68 11.78
C HIS A 171 -2.43 -17.69 13.30
N TRP A 172 -3.32 -18.39 14.01
CA TRP A 172 -3.26 -18.50 15.46
C TRP A 172 -1.95 -19.14 15.94
N PHE A 173 -1.54 -20.27 15.34
CA PHE A 173 -0.25 -20.90 15.64
C PHE A 173 0.95 -19.96 15.41
N ARG A 174 0.97 -19.23 14.28
CA ARG A 174 2.02 -18.23 14.02
C ARG A 174 2.03 -17.12 15.05
N ARG A 175 0.84 -16.64 15.45
CA ARG A 175 0.68 -15.57 16.43
C ARG A 175 1.23 -15.97 17.80
N VAL A 176 0.98 -17.20 18.25
CA VAL A 176 1.58 -17.75 19.48
C VAL A 176 3.11 -17.73 19.37
N GLY A 177 3.65 -18.21 18.25
CA GLY A 177 5.10 -18.18 17.98
C GLY A 177 5.71 -16.76 18.05
N TYR A 178 5.02 -15.75 17.54
CA TYR A 178 5.49 -14.36 17.62
C TYR A 178 5.45 -13.79 19.05
N ILE A 179 4.46 -14.19 19.86
CA ILE A 179 4.37 -13.76 21.27
C ILE A 179 5.53 -14.36 22.06
N VAL A 180 5.77 -15.67 21.91
CA VAL A 180 6.87 -16.38 22.59
C VAL A 180 8.23 -15.75 22.22
N ARG A 181 8.42 -15.41 20.94
CA ARG A 181 9.66 -14.76 20.45
C ARG A 181 9.71 -13.25 20.66
N ARG A 182 8.71 -12.66 21.32
CA ARG A 182 8.57 -11.21 21.55
C ARG A 182 8.72 -10.37 20.26
N THR A 183 8.34 -10.91 19.12
CA THR A 183 8.42 -10.20 17.84
C THR A 183 7.39 -9.06 17.82
N PRO A 184 7.77 -7.80 17.53
CA PRO A 184 6.82 -6.69 17.45
C PRO A 184 5.68 -6.97 16.46
N ALA A 185 4.48 -6.42 16.68
CA ALA A 185 3.39 -6.56 15.71
C ALA A 185 3.64 -5.77 14.42
N VAL A 186 4.35 -4.64 14.55
CA VAL A 186 4.82 -3.83 13.42
C VAL A 186 6.35 -3.79 13.49
N PRO A 187 7.04 -4.84 13.01
CA PRO A 187 8.49 -4.87 13.00
C PRO A 187 9.01 -3.95 11.90
N MET A 188 10.06 -3.19 12.22
CA MET A 188 10.74 -2.31 11.26
C MET A 188 12.01 -3.00 10.76
N PRO A 189 12.36 -2.83 9.47
CA PRO A 189 13.66 -3.29 8.96
C PRO A 189 14.79 -2.54 9.68
N ALA A 190 15.90 -3.25 9.89
CA ALA A 190 17.14 -2.68 10.43
C ALA A 190 17.80 -1.72 9.44
#